data_AF-A0A1M6ENS1-F1
#
_entry.id   AF-A0A1M6ENS1-F1
#
_cell.length_a   1.000
_cell.length_b   1.000
_cell.length_c   1.000
_cell.angle_alpha   90.00
_cell.angle_beta   90.00
_cell.angle_gamma   90.00
#
_symmetry.space_group_name_H-M   'P 1'
#
loop_
_entity.id
_entity.type
_entity.pdbx_description
1 polymer ?
#
loop_
_entity_poly.entity_id
_entity_poly.type
_entity_poly.pdbx_seq_one_letter_code
_entity_poly.pdbx_strand_id
1 'polypeptide(L)'
;MSDDSGLNFPQDAADRIGRVQKIGGGAALGWSILCAIFFVLIGRSDGETSGMLAAILVVMALVLPLALILVATALAVQSARSDGRALALRHAISAGRRQALPEPPSVDLSPIEARLAELSSRIEDIEIWLSDRAGAIDTMAQQATAPSPPPVPSEDAAVTVPGPVPGETDPDAPDLGLAPAPERGGGPLSLDTLIRALEFPSDADDQAGFDAMRAALQDHRAAQLVTAAQDVLTLLSQDGLYMDDMPPDRARVELWRAFADGLRGGEVAPLGGIRDEEALAICISRMRSDTIYRDAMHHFLRLFDHRFAEIAPEASDAQIAALTDTRSARAFMLLGRATGIFQG
;
A
#
# COMPACT_ATOMS: atom_id res chain seq x y z
N MET A 1 -12.90 40.37 32.07
CA MET A 1 -11.62 41.00 31.71
C MET A 1 -11.07 40.18 30.56
N SER A 2 -10.88 40.81 29.42
CA SER A 2 -10.86 40.23 28.09
C SER A 2 -9.70 39.28 27.81
N ASP A 3 -9.97 38.38 26.87
CA ASP A 3 -9.02 37.63 26.04
C ASP A 3 -7.77 38.42 25.66
N ASP A 4 -6.60 37.80 25.83
CA ASP A 4 -5.44 38.03 24.97
C ASP A 4 -4.55 36.77 24.95
N SER A 5 -5.03 35.75 24.26
CA SER A 5 -4.21 34.60 23.85
C SER A 5 -4.10 34.61 22.34
N GLY A 6 -3.48 35.68 21.82
CA GLY A 6 -3.08 35.79 20.42
C GLY A 6 -2.14 34.66 20.02
N LEU A 7 -2.72 33.62 19.43
CA LEU A 7 -2.13 32.59 18.59
C LEU A 7 -1.05 33.19 17.65
N ASN A 8 0.22 33.16 18.06
CA ASN A 8 1.35 33.60 17.25
C ASN A 8 1.80 32.54 16.21
N PHE A 9 0.85 31.95 15.49
CA PHE A 9 1.11 30.94 14.47
C PHE A 9 1.59 31.46 13.09
N PRO A 10 1.38 32.73 12.67
CA PRO A 10 1.86 33.18 11.36
C PRO A 10 3.33 33.63 11.32
N GLN A 11 3.95 33.94 12.48
CA GLN A 11 5.35 34.44 12.51
C GLN A 11 6.39 33.30 12.38
N ASP A 12 6.18 32.17 13.05
CA ASP A 12 7.14 31.06 13.05
C ASP A 12 7.29 30.37 11.68
N ALA A 13 6.21 30.33 10.89
CA ALA A 13 6.24 29.78 9.53
C ALA A 13 6.98 30.73 8.57
N ALA A 14 6.75 32.04 8.68
CA ALA A 14 7.45 33.05 7.88
C ALA A 14 8.96 33.09 8.19
N ASP A 15 9.34 32.94 9.46
CA ASP A 15 10.76 32.91 9.89
C ASP A 15 11.48 31.61 9.51
N ARG A 16 10.77 30.50 9.35
CA ARG A 16 11.35 29.23 8.84
C ARG A 16 11.56 29.28 7.33
N ILE A 17 10.56 29.75 6.57
CA ILE A 17 10.70 29.95 5.12
C ILE A 17 11.82 30.97 4.83
N GLY A 18 11.89 32.06 5.61
CA GLY A 18 12.94 33.07 5.50
C GLY A 18 14.35 32.54 5.83
N ARG A 19 14.50 31.61 6.78
CA ARG A 19 15.81 31.00 7.09
C ARG A 19 16.27 30.02 6.00
N VAL A 20 15.36 29.23 5.44
CA VAL A 20 15.68 28.29 4.35
C VAL A 20 16.06 29.06 3.08
N GLN A 21 15.37 30.15 2.76
CA GLN A 21 15.75 31.04 1.65
C GLN A 21 17.11 31.73 1.87
N LYS A 22 17.43 32.15 3.10
CA LYS A 22 18.73 32.76 3.42
C LYS A 22 19.90 31.79 3.29
N ILE A 23 19.72 30.53 3.70
CA ILE A 23 20.77 29.50 3.60
C ILE A 23 20.99 29.10 2.13
N GLY A 24 19.92 28.89 1.36
CA GLY A 24 20.01 28.60 -0.07
C GLY A 24 20.59 29.75 -0.89
N GLY A 25 20.18 30.98 -0.60
CA GLY A 25 20.71 32.19 -1.23
C GLY A 25 22.19 32.43 -0.92
N GLY A 26 22.62 32.18 0.32
CA GLY A 26 24.02 32.32 0.73
C GLY A 26 24.94 31.31 0.03
N ALA A 27 24.50 30.05 -0.10
CA ALA A 27 25.25 29.02 -0.81
C ALA A 27 25.40 29.34 -2.31
N ALA A 28 24.33 29.81 -2.96
CA ALA A 28 24.36 30.21 -4.37
C ALA A 28 25.26 31.43 -4.62
N LEU A 29 25.19 32.43 -3.74
CA LEU A 29 26.03 33.63 -3.84
C LEU A 29 27.52 33.30 -3.62
N GLY A 30 27.82 32.48 -2.60
CA GLY A 30 29.17 32.03 -2.31
C GLY A 30 29.78 31.22 -3.46
N TRP A 31 28.98 30.35 -4.08
CA TRP A 31 29.41 29.59 -5.26
C TRP A 31 29.65 30.49 -6.49
N SER A 32 28.77 31.46 -6.73
CA SER A 32 28.95 32.43 -7.82
C SER A 32 30.24 33.24 -7.67
N ILE A 33 30.59 33.65 -6.44
CA ILE A 33 31.85 34.33 -6.15
C ILE A 33 33.04 33.40 -6.39
N LEU A 34 32.95 32.12 -5.98
CA LEU A 34 34.00 31.13 -6.22
C LEU A 34 34.25 30.91 -7.72
N CYS A 35 33.19 30.83 -8.53
CA CYS A 35 33.28 30.73 -9.99
C CYS A 35 33.91 31.97 -10.61
N ALA A 36 33.55 33.17 -10.14
CA ALA A 36 34.15 34.41 -10.62
C ALA A 36 35.66 34.48 -10.31
N ILE A 37 36.06 34.08 -9.10
CA ILE A 37 37.46 34.00 -8.68
C ILE A 37 38.23 32.98 -9.54
N PHE A 38 37.65 31.80 -9.78
CA PHE A 38 38.24 30.76 -10.62
C PHE A 38 38.48 31.25 -12.06
N PHE A 39 37.50 31.96 -12.66
CA PHE A 39 37.64 32.51 -14.01
C PHE A 39 38.70 33.62 -14.10
N VAL A 40 38.83 34.46 -13.06
CA VAL A 40 39.88 35.49 -12.99
C VAL A 40 41.27 34.86 -12.80
N LEU A 41 41.36 33.77 -12.04
CA LEU A 41 42.62 33.05 -11.82
C LEU A 41 43.10 32.29 -13.07
N ILE A 42 42.18 31.65 -13.80
CA ILE A 42 42.48 30.95 -15.07
C ILE A 42 42.66 31.92 -16.24
N GLY A 43 41.91 33.02 -16.26
CA GLY A 43 42.08 34.09 -17.25
C GLY A 43 43.42 34.83 -17.13
N ARG A 44 44.22 34.56 -16.08
CA ARG A 44 45.59 35.07 -15.90
C ARG A 44 46.68 34.07 -16.30
N SER A 45 46.35 32.82 -16.61
CA SER A 45 47.32 31.84 -17.10
C SER A 45 47.30 31.83 -18.63
N ASP A 46 48.28 32.49 -19.25
CA ASP A 46 48.54 32.48 -20.71
C ASP A 46 49.10 31.13 -21.19
N GLY A 47 48.48 30.02 -20.80
CA GLY A 47 48.91 28.67 -21.15
C GLY A 47 47.83 27.96 -21.94
N GLU A 48 48.18 27.53 -23.16
CA GLU A 48 47.43 26.67 -24.11
C GLU A 48 46.95 25.34 -23.51
N THR A 49 46.19 25.38 -22.42
CA THR A 49 45.55 24.20 -21.87
C THR A 49 44.28 23.99 -22.67
N SER A 50 44.40 23.17 -23.71
CA SER A 50 43.38 22.69 -24.65
C SER A 50 41.96 23.07 -24.24
N GLY A 51 41.35 24.01 -24.96
CA GLY A 51 40.04 24.59 -24.64
C GLY A 51 38.92 23.57 -24.43
N MET A 52 39.10 22.32 -24.85
CA MET A 52 38.19 21.21 -24.57
C MET A 52 38.21 20.77 -23.10
N LEU A 53 39.37 20.69 -22.45
CA LEU A 53 39.47 20.35 -21.03
C LEU A 53 38.94 21.50 -20.16
N ALA A 54 39.23 22.74 -20.55
CA ALA A 54 38.67 23.92 -19.91
C ALA A 54 37.13 23.95 -20.05
N ALA A 55 36.60 23.64 -21.24
CA ALA A 55 35.15 23.56 -21.47
C ALA A 55 34.49 22.46 -20.63
N ILE A 56 35.08 21.26 -20.55
CA ILE A 56 34.56 20.16 -19.74
C ILE A 56 34.58 20.51 -18.24
N LEU A 57 35.65 21.14 -17.75
CA LEU A 57 35.72 21.61 -16.36
C LEU A 57 34.71 22.71 -16.06
N VAL A 58 34.47 23.63 -17.00
CA VAL A 58 33.46 24.70 -16.85
C VAL A 58 32.04 24.11 -16.83
N VAL A 59 31.72 23.16 -17.70
CA VAL A 59 30.41 22.50 -17.72
C VAL A 59 30.20 21.68 -16.44
N MET A 60 31.21 20.92 -16.00
CA MET A 60 31.13 20.14 -14.76
C MET A 60 30.98 21.04 -13.51
N ALA A 61 31.68 22.18 -13.49
CA ALA A 61 31.57 23.19 -12.43
C ALA A 61 30.20 23.89 -12.42
N LEU A 62 29.45 23.88 -13.53
CA LEU A 62 28.10 24.44 -13.61
C LEU A 62 27.01 23.42 -13.26
N VAL A 63 27.17 22.16 -13.67
CA VAL A 63 26.12 21.12 -13.53
C VAL A 63 26.07 20.52 -12.12
N LEU A 64 27.23 20.27 -11.50
CA LEU A 64 27.32 19.69 -10.16
C LEU A 64 26.61 20.52 -9.06
N PRO A 65 26.77 21.86 -8.98
CA PRO A 65 26.07 22.67 -7.98
C PRO A 65 24.55 22.74 -8.25
N LEU A 66 24.11 22.71 -9.50
CA LEU A 66 22.69 22.69 -9.83
C LEU A 66 22.03 21.39 -9.34
N ALA A 67 22.72 20.26 -9.51
CA ALA A 67 22.28 18.98 -8.97
C ALA A 67 22.23 18.98 -7.44
N LEU A 68 23.22 19.57 -6.77
CA LEU A 68 23.24 19.68 -5.30
C LEU A 68 22.14 20.60 -4.77
N ILE A 69 21.85 21.71 -5.44
CA ILE A 69 20.73 22.60 -5.08
C ILE A 69 19.40 21.86 -5.24
N LEU A 70 19.21 21.10 -6.33
CA LEU A 70 18.00 20.31 -6.53
C LEU A 70 17.83 19.24 -5.44
N VAL A 71 18.90 18.51 -5.09
CA VAL A 71 18.87 17.52 -4.01
C VAL A 71 18.60 18.19 -2.65
N ALA A 72 19.19 19.35 -2.37
CA ALA A 72 18.94 20.09 -1.14
C ALA A 72 17.48 20.58 -1.05
N THR A 73 16.89 21.04 -2.16
CA THR A 73 15.47 21.42 -2.19
C THR A 73 14.54 20.22 -2.03
N ALA A 74 14.87 19.07 -2.63
CA ALA A 74 14.09 17.84 -2.47
C ALA A 74 14.10 17.35 -1.01
N LEU A 75 15.28 17.36 -0.36
CA LEU A 75 15.42 16.99 1.05
C LEU A 75 14.71 17.97 1.99
N ALA A 76 14.73 19.27 1.68
CA ALA A 76 14.01 20.29 2.46
C ALA A 76 12.48 20.07 2.40
N VAL A 77 11.93 19.76 1.22
CA VAL A 77 10.50 19.44 1.06
C VAL A 77 10.13 18.12 1.76
N GLN A 78 11.05 17.15 1.79
CA GLN A 78 10.87 15.89 2.50
C GLN A 78 10.86 16.07 4.02
N SER A 79 11.68 16.99 4.55
CA SER A 79 11.72 17.33 5.99
C SER A 79 10.53 18.16 6.47
N ALA A 80 9.94 19.00 5.61
CA ALA A 80 8.72 19.75 5.96
C ALA A 80 7.50 18.83 6.14
N ARG A 81 7.51 17.66 5.50
CA ARG A 81 6.45 16.63 5.64
C ARG A 81 6.60 15.76 6.91
N SER A 82 7.78 15.71 7.53
CA SER A 82 8.01 14.92 8.76
C SER A 82 7.65 15.65 10.06
N ASP A 83 7.54 16.98 10.06
CA ASP A 83 7.35 17.76 11.30
C ASP A 83 5.88 17.87 11.76
N GLY A 84 4.91 17.57 10.89
CA GLY A 84 3.48 17.59 11.24
C GLY A 84 3.05 16.53 12.26
N ARG A 85 3.82 15.43 12.40
CA ARG A 85 3.49 14.32 13.31
C ARG A 85 4.28 14.34 14.62
N ALA A 86 5.46 14.97 14.63
CA ALA A 86 6.31 15.01 15.83
C ALA A 86 5.86 16.04 16.88
N LEU A 87 5.22 17.13 16.47
CA LEU A 87 4.72 18.18 17.38
C LEU A 87 3.42 17.75 18.09
N ALA A 88 2.50 17.11 17.38
CA ALA A 88 1.27 16.56 17.96
C ALA A 88 1.56 15.50 19.03
N LEU A 89 2.53 14.61 18.77
CA LEU A 89 2.96 13.60 19.75
C LEU A 89 3.61 14.24 20.99
N ARG A 90 4.44 15.28 20.82
CA ARG A 90 5.09 15.99 21.94
C ARG A 90 4.09 16.80 22.79
N HIS A 91 3.03 17.34 22.17
CA HIS A 91 1.95 17.99 22.90
C HIS A 91 1.06 16.99 23.65
N ALA A 92 0.76 15.82 23.07
CA ALA A 92 0.05 14.75 23.77
C ALA A 92 0.86 14.17 24.94
N ILE A 93 2.17 13.97 24.77
CA ILE A 93 3.07 13.46 25.83
C ILE A 93 3.24 14.47 26.97
N SER A 94 3.29 15.77 26.68
CA SER A 94 3.43 16.81 27.72
C SER A 94 2.11 17.17 28.42
N ALA A 95 0.96 16.93 27.78
CA ALA A 95 -0.34 17.00 28.43
C ALA A 95 -0.52 15.85 29.45
N GLY A 96 -0.10 14.63 29.11
CA GLY A 96 -0.12 13.48 30.02
C GLY A 96 0.87 13.61 31.19
N ARG A 97 2.03 14.25 30.99
CA ARG A 97 3.05 14.39 32.04
C ARG A 97 2.69 15.37 33.16
N ARG A 98 1.72 16.28 32.95
CA ARG A 98 1.31 17.26 33.98
C ARG A 98 0.19 16.78 34.90
N GLN A 99 -0.48 15.68 34.57
CA GLN A 99 -1.52 15.08 35.42
C GLN A 99 -1.04 13.93 36.31
N ALA A 100 0.22 13.51 36.18
CA ALA A 100 0.78 12.41 36.95
C ALA A 100 2.09 12.82 37.64
N LEU A 101 1.99 13.56 38.75
CA LEU A 101 3.01 13.54 39.80
C LEU A 101 2.31 13.55 41.17
N PRO A 102 2.37 12.41 41.88
CA PRO A 102 2.92 12.39 43.23
C PRO A 102 4.29 11.68 43.22
N GLU A 103 5.10 11.99 44.23
CA GLU A 103 6.46 11.51 44.50
C GLU A 103 6.72 9.99 44.35
N PRO A 104 7.98 9.57 44.13
CA PRO A 104 8.32 8.25 43.58
C PRO A 104 8.53 7.17 44.65
N PRO A 105 8.20 5.91 44.35
CA PRO A 105 9.00 4.76 44.72
C PRO A 105 9.64 4.12 43.47
N SER A 106 10.85 3.58 43.62
CA SER A 106 11.64 2.96 42.55
C SER A 106 10.86 1.87 41.80
N VAL A 107 10.57 2.12 40.52
CA VAL A 107 9.90 1.15 39.63
C VAL A 107 10.97 0.35 38.88
N ASP A 108 10.89 -0.97 39.01
CA ASP A 108 11.69 -1.96 38.30
C ASP A 108 11.38 -1.91 36.78
N LEU A 109 12.42 -1.82 35.95
CA LEU A 109 12.36 -1.64 34.48
C LEU A 109 12.19 -2.97 33.72
N SER A 110 12.23 -4.09 34.43
CA SER A 110 12.07 -5.45 33.88
C SER A 110 10.81 -5.70 33.02
N PRO A 111 9.61 -5.12 33.27
CA PRO A 111 8.42 -5.44 32.47
C PRO A 111 8.34 -4.66 31.15
N ILE A 112 9.04 -3.52 31.02
CA ILE A 112 9.05 -2.73 29.78
C ILE A 112 10.05 -3.33 28.79
N GLU A 113 11.19 -3.81 29.29
CA GLU A 113 12.18 -4.52 28.47
C GLU A 113 11.63 -5.85 27.95
N ALA A 114 10.84 -6.57 28.76
CA ALA A 114 10.15 -7.79 28.32
C ALA A 114 9.12 -7.51 27.20
N ARG A 115 8.37 -6.41 27.32
CA ARG A 115 7.40 -5.99 26.28
C ARG A 115 8.07 -5.55 25.00
N LEU A 116 9.22 -4.89 25.08
CA LEU A 116 9.99 -4.46 23.92
C LEU A 116 10.65 -5.66 23.22
N ALA A 117 11.15 -6.63 23.99
CA ALA A 117 11.69 -7.89 23.48
C ALA A 117 10.62 -8.76 22.79
N GLU A 118 9.40 -8.79 23.34
CA GLU A 118 8.27 -9.52 22.75
C GLU A 118 7.75 -8.83 21.47
N LEU A 119 7.84 -7.51 21.37
CA LEU A 119 7.53 -6.78 20.15
C LEU A 119 8.59 -6.99 19.06
N SER A 120 9.87 -7.01 19.42
CA SER A 120 10.94 -7.31 18.45
C SER A 120 10.87 -8.75 17.94
N SER A 121 10.58 -9.73 18.81
CA SER A 121 10.48 -11.12 18.38
C SER A 121 9.30 -11.35 17.44
N ARG A 122 8.16 -10.69 17.67
CA ARG A 122 6.98 -10.79 16.79
C ARG A 122 7.23 -10.19 15.41
N ILE A 123 8.09 -9.18 15.28
CA ILE A 123 8.46 -8.60 13.98
C ILE A 123 9.38 -9.56 13.23
N GLU A 124 10.33 -10.19 13.93
CA GLU A 124 11.26 -11.17 13.35
C GLU A 124 10.51 -12.45 12.92
N ASP A 125 9.50 -12.89 13.69
CA ASP A 125 8.63 -14.03 13.34
C ASP A 125 7.82 -13.76 12.05
N ILE A 126 7.38 -12.52 11.84
CA ILE A 126 6.67 -12.11 10.62
C ILE A 126 7.63 -12.11 9.41
N GLU A 127 8.86 -11.63 9.59
CA GLU A 127 9.87 -11.60 8.52
C GLU A 127 10.30 -13.02 8.10
N ILE A 128 10.44 -13.93 9.06
CA ILE A 128 10.71 -15.36 8.81
C ILE A 128 9.54 -16.01 8.08
N TRP A 129 8.30 -15.75 8.51
CA TRP A 129 7.10 -16.29 7.86
C TRP A 129 6.95 -15.81 6.40
N LEU A 130 7.26 -14.53 6.13
CA LEU A 130 7.24 -13.97 4.78
C LEU A 130 8.34 -14.56 3.89
N SER A 131 9.53 -14.78 4.46
CA SER A 131 10.66 -15.39 3.74
C SER A 131 10.41 -16.87 3.39
N ASP A 132 9.79 -17.62 4.31
CA ASP A 132 9.40 -19.02 4.09
C ASP A 132 8.30 -19.15 3.02
N ARG A 133 7.35 -18.20 3.00
CA ARG A 133 6.31 -18.10 1.96
C ARG A 133 6.90 -17.77 0.59
N ALA A 134 7.91 -16.90 0.52
CA ALA A 134 8.61 -16.58 -0.72
C ALA A 134 9.38 -17.80 -1.28
N GLY A 135 10.03 -18.58 -0.41
CA GLY A 135 10.70 -19.83 -0.79
C GLY A 135 9.73 -20.92 -1.30
N ALA A 136 8.52 -21.00 -0.72
CA ALA A 136 7.48 -21.92 -1.19
C ALA A 136 6.96 -21.56 -2.60
N ILE A 137 6.87 -20.26 -2.93
CA ILE A 137 6.48 -19.78 -4.26
C ILE A 137 7.56 -20.13 -5.30
N ASP A 138 8.84 -20.02 -4.95
CA ASP A 138 9.96 -20.35 -5.84
C ASP A 138 10.06 -21.86 -6.11
N THR A 139 9.67 -22.68 -5.12
CA THR A 139 9.58 -24.14 -5.25
C THR A 139 8.39 -24.58 -6.12
N MET A 140 7.26 -23.88 -6.04
CA MET A 140 6.10 -24.09 -6.93
C MET A 140 6.39 -23.67 -8.37
N ALA A 141 7.16 -22.60 -8.58
CA ALA A 141 7.56 -22.16 -9.91
C ALA A 141 8.47 -23.18 -10.63
N GLN A 142 9.34 -23.89 -9.88
CA GLN A 142 10.20 -24.93 -10.44
C GLN A 142 9.44 -26.22 -10.82
N GLN A 143 8.33 -26.54 -10.13
CA GLN A 143 7.50 -27.70 -10.47
C GLN A 143 6.61 -27.50 -11.72
N ALA A 144 6.34 -26.25 -12.11
CA ALA A 144 5.54 -25.93 -13.30
C ALA A 144 6.32 -26.05 -14.63
N THR A 145 7.61 -26.41 -14.62
CA THR A 145 8.47 -26.46 -15.82
C THR A 145 8.82 -27.90 -16.28
N ALA A 146 8.04 -28.91 -15.88
CA ALA A 146 8.19 -30.27 -16.43
C ALA A 146 7.41 -30.43 -17.76
N PRO A 147 8.02 -30.95 -18.83
CA PRO A 147 7.39 -31.04 -20.14
C PRO A 147 6.30 -32.13 -20.20
N SER A 148 5.11 -31.78 -20.69
CA SER A 148 4.03 -32.74 -20.96
C SER A 148 4.40 -33.72 -22.09
N PRO A 149 4.10 -35.02 -21.96
CA PRO A 149 4.21 -35.98 -23.07
C PRO A 149 3.02 -35.86 -24.05
N PRO A 150 3.19 -36.24 -25.33
CA PRO A 150 2.22 -36.00 -26.40
C PRO A 150 1.01 -36.96 -26.36
N PRO A 151 -0.11 -36.61 -27.02
CA PRO A 151 -1.34 -37.40 -26.97
C PRO A 151 -1.27 -38.59 -27.93
N VAL A 152 -1.73 -39.76 -27.48
CA VAL A 152 -2.00 -40.94 -28.33
C VAL A 152 -3.51 -41.13 -28.51
N PRO A 153 -4.00 -41.54 -29.69
CA PRO A 153 -5.43 -41.61 -30.00
C PRO A 153 -6.08 -42.89 -29.45
N SER A 154 -7.37 -42.78 -29.12
CA SER A 154 -8.24 -43.82 -28.56
C SER A 154 -8.59 -44.93 -29.54
N GLU A 155 -8.65 -46.18 -29.07
CA GLU A 155 -9.52 -47.24 -29.59
C GLU A 155 -10.09 -48.11 -28.45
N ASP A 156 -11.33 -48.54 -28.67
CA ASP A 156 -12.22 -49.31 -27.80
C ASP A 156 -11.61 -50.56 -27.14
N ALA A 157 -11.94 -50.78 -25.87
CA ALA A 157 -12.29 -52.11 -25.35
C ALA A 157 -12.96 -52.00 -23.97
N ALA A 158 -14.16 -52.57 -23.86
CA ALA A 158 -14.85 -52.87 -22.62
C ALA A 158 -13.99 -53.74 -21.68
N VAL A 159 -14.29 -53.69 -20.37
CA VAL A 159 -14.49 -54.83 -19.44
C VAL A 159 -14.05 -54.51 -18.00
N THR A 160 -15.05 -54.63 -17.10
CA THR A 160 -15.00 -54.90 -15.64
C THR A 160 -14.28 -53.98 -14.67
N VAL A 161 -15.10 -53.48 -13.73
CA VAL A 161 -14.73 -53.18 -12.33
C VAL A 161 -14.36 -54.49 -11.60
N PRO A 162 -13.23 -54.51 -10.86
CA PRO A 162 -13.15 -55.26 -9.61
C PRO A 162 -12.89 -54.32 -8.43
N GLY A 163 -13.52 -54.64 -7.29
CA GLY A 163 -13.47 -53.89 -6.04
C GLY A 163 -12.12 -53.90 -5.32
N PRO A 164 -12.07 -53.28 -4.11
CA PRO A 164 -10.84 -52.89 -3.45
C PRO A 164 -10.10 -54.09 -2.86
N VAL A 165 -8.80 -54.19 -3.12
CA VAL A 165 -7.90 -55.10 -2.43
C VAL A 165 -7.23 -54.31 -1.29
N PRO A 166 -7.28 -54.77 -0.03
CA PRO A 166 -6.59 -54.12 1.09
C PRO A 166 -5.08 -54.29 0.92
N GLY A 167 -4.36 -53.20 0.69
CA GLY A 167 -2.90 -53.18 0.64
C GLY A 167 -2.32 -53.05 2.05
N GLU A 168 -1.42 -53.97 2.36
CA GLU A 168 -0.62 -54.07 3.58
C GLU A 168 -0.01 -52.75 4.03
N THR A 169 -0.13 -52.53 5.35
CA THR A 169 0.57 -51.50 6.12
C THR A 169 2.07 -51.79 6.08
N ASP A 170 2.83 -50.91 5.42
CA ASP A 170 4.27 -50.81 5.56
C ASP A 170 4.59 -50.16 6.94
N PRO A 171 5.30 -50.84 7.87
CA PRO A 171 5.52 -50.33 9.22
C PRO A 171 6.70 -49.35 9.38
N ASP A 172 7.30 -48.83 8.30
CA ASP A 172 8.50 -47.96 8.38
C ASP A 172 8.30 -46.53 7.83
N ALA A 173 7.09 -45.99 7.86
CA ALA A 173 6.88 -44.55 7.66
C ALA A 173 7.19 -43.79 8.98
N PRO A 174 8.23 -42.94 9.04
CA PRO A 174 8.45 -42.11 10.22
C PRO A 174 7.28 -41.14 10.38
N ASP A 175 6.62 -41.26 11.54
CA ASP A 175 5.58 -40.38 12.04
C ASP A 175 6.13 -38.94 12.12
N LEU A 176 5.93 -38.18 11.04
CA LEU A 176 6.11 -36.73 11.05
C LEU A 176 4.97 -36.17 11.90
N GLY A 177 5.25 -36.06 13.20
CA GLY A 177 4.45 -35.37 14.21
C GLY A 177 4.29 -33.89 13.88
N LEU A 178 3.55 -33.61 12.82
CA LEU A 178 2.88 -32.34 12.62
C LEU A 178 1.83 -32.28 13.73
N ALA A 179 2.05 -31.37 14.68
CA ALA A 179 0.98 -30.93 15.58
C ALA A 179 -0.28 -30.72 14.73
N PRO A 180 -1.46 -31.20 15.16
CA PRO A 180 -2.68 -31.03 14.40
C PRO A 180 -2.78 -29.53 14.06
N ALA A 181 -2.73 -29.21 12.77
CA ALA A 181 -3.02 -27.87 12.29
C ALA A 181 -4.30 -27.42 13.01
N PRO A 182 -4.35 -26.20 13.56
CA PRO A 182 -5.57 -25.74 14.21
C PRO A 182 -6.70 -26.05 13.24
N GLU A 183 -7.69 -26.79 13.74
CA GLU A 183 -8.89 -27.19 13.02
C GLU A 183 -9.19 -26.13 11.97
N ARG A 184 -9.25 -26.51 10.68
CA ARG A 184 -9.77 -25.63 9.63
C ARG A 184 -11.24 -25.37 9.95
N GLY A 185 -11.44 -24.53 10.96
CA GLY A 185 -12.71 -24.16 11.53
C GLY A 185 -13.23 -23.06 10.65
N GLY A 186 -14.23 -23.40 9.85
CA GLY A 186 -14.93 -22.38 9.09
C GLY A 186 -15.94 -23.05 8.20
N GLY A 187 -17.20 -23.05 8.65
CA GLY A 187 -18.30 -23.08 7.69
C GLY A 187 -18.17 -21.94 6.68
N PRO A 188 -18.95 -21.96 5.59
CA PRO A 188 -18.89 -20.92 4.56
C PRO A 188 -19.01 -19.52 5.20
N LEU A 189 -18.13 -18.62 4.76
CA LEU A 189 -18.10 -17.25 5.25
C LEU A 189 -19.40 -16.53 4.89
N SER A 190 -20.03 -15.87 5.87
CA SER A 190 -21.21 -15.04 5.60
C SER A 190 -20.84 -13.81 4.75
N LEU A 191 -21.72 -13.44 3.82
CA LEU A 191 -21.56 -12.24 3.00
C LEU A 191 -21.47 -10.97 3.86
N ASP A 192 -22.21 -10.88 4.96
CA ASP A 192 -22.16 -9.70 5.85
C ASP A 192 -20.78 -9.56 6.51
N THR A 193 -20.14 -10.69 6.84
CA THR A 193 -18.77 -10.73 7.36
C THR A 193 -17.78 -10.28 6.28
N LEU A 194 -17.97 -10.70 5.02
CA LEU A 194 -17.15 -10.26 3.90
C LEU A 194 -17.27 -8.75 3.66
N ILE A 195 -18.49 -8.22 3.65
CA ILE A 195 -18.75 -6.79 3.47
C ILE A 195 -18.04 -6.00 4.55
N ARG A 196 -18.13 -6.45 5.81
CA ARG A 196 -17.42 -5.80 6.92
C ARG A 196 -15.90 -5.92 6.81
N ALA A 197 -15.38 -7.04 6.30
CA ALA A 197 -13.95 -7.20 6.05
C ALA A 197 -13.46 -6.27 4.93
N LEU A 198 -14.24 -6.09 3.86
CA LEU A 198 -13.92 -5.20 2.74
C LEU A 198 -14.04 -3.71 3.07
N GLU A 199 -14.80 -3.36 4.11
CA GLU A 199 -14.78 -2.02 4.66
C GLU A 199 -13.46 -1.70 5.37
N PHE A 200 -12.81 -2.74 5.93
CA PHE A 200 -11.67 -2.66 6.85
C PHE A 200 -12.00 -1.95 8.18
N PRO A 201 -11.30 -2.29 9.28
CA PRO A 201 -11.47 -1.62 10.57
C PRO A 201 -11.30 -0.10 10.44
N SER A 202 -12.16 0.66 11.11
CA SER A 202 -12.10 2.13 11.09
C SER A 202 -11.06 2.71 12.04
N ASP A 203 -10.84 2.07 13.19
CA ASP A 203 -9.86 2.45 14.19
C ASP A 203 -9.31 1.21 14.93
N ALA A 204 -8.41 1.44 15.89
CA ALA A 204 -7.78 0.37 16.68
C ALA A 204 -8.75 -0.31 17.66
N ASP A 205 -9.91 0.30 17.93
CA ASP A 205 -10.91 -0.18 18.86
C ASP A 205 -12.05 -0.95 18.16
N ASP A 206 -12.10 -0.95 16.82
CA ASP A 206 -13.07 -1.70 15.99
C ASP A 206 -12.78 -3.22 15.99
N GLN A 207 -12.95 -3.83 17.15
CA GLN A 207 -12.72 -5.25 17.37
C GLN A 207 -13.52 -6.13 16.40
N ALA A 208 -14.76 -5.75 16.12
CA ALA A 208 -15.63 -6.53 15.25
C ALA A 208 -15.28 -6.37 13.76
N GLY A 209 -14.65 -5.26 13.35
CA GLY A 209 -13.98 -5.14 12.05
C GLY A 209 -12.77 -6.09 11.95
N PHE A 210 -11.93 -6.13 12.99
CA PHE A 210 -10.78 -7.06 13.03
C PHE A 210 -11.20 -8.53 13.05
N ASP A 211 -12.28 -8.86 13.76
CA ASP A 211 -12.83 -10.23 13.80
C ASP A 211 -13.37 -10.64 12.42
N ALA A 212 -14.09 -9.75 11.73
CA ALA A 212 -14.57 -9.99 10.37
C ALA A 212 -13.42 -10.17 9.37
N MET A 213 -12.39 -9.32 9.45
CA MET A 213 -11.20 -9.45 8.62
C MET A 213 -10.45 -10.76 8.89
N ARG A 214 -10.26 -11.13 10.17
CA ARG A 214 -9.63 -12.42 10.53
C ARG A 214 -10.43 -13.61 10.00
N ALA A 215 -11.77 -13.56 10.08
CA ALA A 215 -12.62 -14.61 9.51
C ALA A 215 -12.50 -14.67 7.97
N ALA A 216 -12.47 -13.53 7.28
CA ALA A 216 -12.29 -13.45 5.83
C ALA A 216 -10.94 -14.01 5.38
N LEU A 217 -9.88 -13.83 6.18
CA LEU A 217 -8.55 -14.39 5.89
C LEU A 217 -8.46 -15.91 6.05
N GLN A 218 -9.41 -16.56 6.75
CA GLN A 218 -9.46 -18.03 6.86
C GLN A 218 -10.05 -18.69 5.60
N ASP A 219 -10.91 -17.98 4.87
CA ASP A 219 -11.42 -18.45 3.58
C ASP A 219 -10.45 -18.05 2.47
N HIS A 220 -9.86 -19.02 1.78
CA HIS A 220 -8.89 -18.78 0.71
C HIS A 220 -9.40 -17.80 -0.36
N ARG A 221 -10.68 -17.87 -0.72
CA ARG A 221 -11.27 -17.05 -1.77
C ARG A 221 -11.45 -15.60 -1.35
N ALA A 222 -11.90 -15.39 -0.11
CA ALA A 222 -12.05 -14.07 0.48
C ALA A 222 -10.69 -13.45 0.84
N ALA A 223 -9.76 -14.26 1.34
CA ALA A 223 -8.41 -13.83 1.71
C ALA A 223 -7.67 -13.17 0.55
N GLN A 224 -7.76 -13.75 -0.66
CA GLN A 224 -7.15 -13.14 -1.85
C GLN A 224 -7.72 -11.74 -2.12
N LEU A 225 -9.05 -11.58 -2.06
CA LEU A 225 -9.70 -10.29 -2.33
C LEU A 225 -9.36 -9.25 -1.27
N VAL A 226 -9.43 -9.63 0.01
CA VAL A 226 -9.12 -8.75 1.13
C VAL A 226 -7.65 -8.31 1.08
N THR A 227 -6.72 -9.24 0.80
CA THR A 227 -5.29 -8.90 0.70
C THR A 227 -5.04 -7.96 -0.49
N ALA A 228 -5.59 -8.27 -1.67
CA ALA A 228 -5.43 -7.40 -2.84
C ALA A 228 -6.05 -6.01 -2.60
N ALA A 229 -7.20 -5.93 -1.95
CA ALA A 229 -7.83 -4.66 -1.59
C ALA A 229 -6.95 -3.87 -0.61
N GLN A 230 -6.37 -4.52 0.40
CA GLN A 230 -5.46 -3.90 1.36
C GLN A 230 -4.21 -3.33 0.68
N ASP A 231 -3.59 -4.10 -0.21
CA ASP A 231 -2.41 -3.67 -0.97
C ASP A 231 -2.72 -2.43 -1.81
N VAL A 232 -3.87 -2.44 -2.50
CA VAL A 232 -4.32 -1.30 -3.31
C VAL A 232 -4.61 -0.07 -2.47
N LEU A 233 -5.35 -0.21 -1.35
CA LEU A 233 -5.63 0.89 -0.44
C LEU A 233 -4.34 1.46 0.16
N THR A 234 -3.36 0.59 0.45
CA THR A 234 -2.03 1.01 0.91
C THR A 234 -1.32 1.83 -0.15
N LEU A 235 -1.29 1.36 -1.40
CA LEU A 235 -0.68 2.10 -2.51
C LEU A 235 -1.38 3.45 -2.77
N LEU A 236 -2.71 3.51 -2.72
CA LEU A 236 -3.48 4.75 -2.84
C LEU A 236 -3.13 5.73 -1.70
N SER A 237 -3.00 5.24 -0.47
CA SER A 237 -2.64 6.07 0.68
C SER A 237 -1.23 6.66 0.59
N GLN A 238 -0.29 5.98 -0.07
CA GLN A 238 1.07 6.48 -0.31
C GLN A 238 1.06 7.70 -1.23
N ASP A 239 0.12 7.73 -2.17
CA ASP A 239 -0.13 8.88 -3.06
C ASP A 239 -1.04 9.93 -2.41
N GLY A 240 -1.46 9.73 -1.15
CA GLY A 240 -2.33 10.65 -0.40
C GLY A 240 -3.81 10.51 -0.73
N LEU A 241 -4.22 9.42 -1.39
CA LEU A 241 -5.61 9.15 -1.77
C LEU A 241 -6.28 8.27 -0.72
N TYR A 242 -7.24 8.83 0.01
CA TYR A 242 -8.03 8.13 1.02
C TYR A 242 -9.49 7.99 0.59
N MET A 243 -10.06 6.79 0.67
CA MET A 243 -11.41 6.51 0.18
C MET A 243 -12.52 7.14 1.05
N ASP A 244 -12.19 7.51 2.28
CA ASP A 244 -13.12 8.17 3.21
C ASP A 244 -13.31 9.65 2.86
N ASP A 245 -12.34 10.28 2.20
CA ASP A 245 -12.38 11.68 1.78
C ASP A 245 -13.18 11.89 0.48
N MET A 246 -13.48 10.79 -0.23
CA MET A 246 -14.15 10.80 -1.53
C MET A 246 -15.50 10.07 -1.45
N PRO A 247 -16.60 10.77 -1.09
CA PRO A 247 -17.91 10.15 -1.08
C PRO A 247 -18.34 9.78 -2.51
N PRO A 248 -18.71 8.51 -2.76
CA PRO A 248 -19.13 8.09 -4.09
C PRO A 248 -20.54 8.61 -4.43
N ASP A 249 -20.77 8.96 -5.69
CA ASP A 249 -22.11 9.10 -6.23
C ASP A 249 -22.77 7.71 -6.29
N ARG A 250 -23.80 7.49 -5.46
CA ARG A 250 -24.40 6.17 -5.26
C ARG A 250 -25.13 5.73 -6.52
N ALA A 251 -24.54 4.78 -7.24
CA ALA A 251 -25.22 4.12 -8.34
C ALA A 251 -26.37 3.24 -7.83
N ARG A 252 -27.41 3.10 -8.66
CA ARG A 252 -28.54 2.23 -8.35
C ARG A 252 -28.11 0.77 -8.29
N VAL A 253 -28.71 0.00 -7.38
CA VAL A 253 -28.40 -1.44 -7.20
C VAL A 253 -28.63 -2.22 -8.51
N GLU A 254 -29.64 -1.83 -9.31
CA GLU A 254 -29.87 -2.48 -10.61
C GLU A 254 -28.68 -2.37 -11.57
N LEU A 255 -27.91 -1.27 -11.54
CA LEU A 255 -26.71 -1.12 -12.37
C LEU A 255 -25.58 -2.04 -11.92
N TRP A 256 -25.46 -2.24 -10.60
CA TRP A 256 -24.50 -3.19 -10.03
C TRP A 256 -24.87 -4.63 -10.40
N ARG A 257 -26.16 -4.99 -10.37
CA ARG A 257 -26.62 -6.30 -10.85
C ARG A 257 -26.36 -6.49 -12.34
N ALA A 258 -26.69 -5.50 -13.16
CA ALA A 258 -26.37 -5.48 -14.59
C ALA A 258 -24.87 -5.70 -14.86
N PHE A 259 -24.01 -5.06 -14.06
CA PHE A 259 -22.57 -5.26 -14.14
C PHE A 259 -22.15 -6.69 -13.77
N ALA A 260 -22.73 -7.29 -12.74
CA ALA A 260 -22.48 -8.69 -12.41
C ALA A 260 -22.92 -9.65 -13.53
N ASP A 261 -24.00 -9.33 -14.25
CA ASP A 261 -24.49 -10.10 -15.41
C ASP A 261 -23.61 -9.95 -16.67
N GLY A 262 -22.54 -9.15 -16.60
CA GLY A 262 -21.60 -8.98 -17.70
C GLY A 262 -21.85 -7.76 -18.58
N LEU A 263 -22.79 -6.86 -18.23
CA LEU A 263 -22.94 -5.59 -18.95
C LEU A 263 -21.69 -4.72 -18.71
N ARG A 264 -21.17 -4.16 -19.80
CA ARG A 264 -19.96 -3.33 -19.82
C ARG A 264 -20.19 -2.09 -20.67
N GLY A 265 -19.32 -1.11 -20.49
CA GLY A 265 -19.31 0.11 -21.28
C GLY A 265 -20.21 1.25 -20.79
N GLY A 266 -20.64 2.11 -21.71
CA GLY A 266 -21.35 3.36 -21.40
C GLY A 266 -22.60 3.21 -20.52
N GLU A 267 -23.27 2.06 -20.55
CA GLU A 267 -24.44 1.77 -19.70
C GLU A 267 -24.07 1.62 -18.21
N VAL A 268 -22.86 1.15 -17.92
CA VAL A 268 -22.31 1.00 -16.57
C VAL A 268 -21.34 2.14 -16.19
N ALA A 269 -21.13 3.13 -17.08
CA ALA A 269 -20.38 4.36 -16.77
C ALA A 269 -20.77 5.04 -15.44
N PRO A 270 -22.07 5.08 -15.05
CA PRO A 270 -22.47 5.66 -13.77
C PRO A 270 -21.99 4.87 -12.53
N LEU A 271 -21.50 3.63 -12.66
CA LEU A 271 -20.93 2.86 -11.54
C LEU A 271 -19.63 3.46 -11.00
N GLY A 272 -18.88 4.18 -11.85
CA GLY A 272 -17.69 4.93 -11.44
C GLY A 272 -18.06 6.18 -10.63
N GLY A 273 -18.67 5.98 -9.46
CA GLY A 273 -19.27 7.01 -8.62
C GLY A 273 -18.28 8.04 -8.08
N ILE A 274 -16.97 7.73 -8.07
CA ILE A 274 -15.93 8.69 -7.69
C ILE A 274 -15.60 9.60 -8.88
N ARG A 275 -15.79 10.91 -8.67
CA ARG A 275 -15.63 11.96 -9.71
C ARG A 275 -14.50 12.94 -9.46
N ASP A 276 -13.66 12.69 -8.48
CA ASP A 276 -12.51 13.53 -8.18
C ASP A 276 -11.48 13.48 -9.33
N GLU A 277 -11.34 14.59 -10.05
CA GLU A 277 -10.43 14.70 -11.20
C GLU A 277 -8.96 14.64 -10.79
N GLU A 278 -8.61 15.15 -9.61
CA GLU A 278 -7.24 15.16 -9.11
C GLU A 278 -6.82 13.74 -8.72
N ALA A 279 -7.68 13.02 -8.00
CA ALA A 279 -7.46 11.61 -7.66
C ALA A 279 -7.30 10.74 -8.92
N LEU A 280 -8.16 10.95 -9.92
CA LEU A 280 -8.07 10.26 -11.21
C LEU A 280 -6.75 10.56 -11.93
N ALA A 281 -6.33 11.82 -11.97
CA ALA A 281 -5.08 12.22 -12.60
C ALA A 281 -3.85 11.59 -11.91
N ILE A 282 -3.85 11.55 -10.58
CA ILE A 282 -2.80 10.91 -9.77
C ILE A 282 -2.74 9.41 -10.10
N CYS A 283 -3.86 8.69 -10.04
CA CYS A 283 -3.92 7.27 -10.37
C CYS A 283 -3.44 7.01 -11.81
N ILE A 284 -3.94 7.74 -12.81
CA ILE A 284 -3.54 7.57 -14.21
C ILE A 284 -2.04 7.82 -14.40
N SER A 285 -1.51 8.88 -13.80
CA SER A 285 -0.09 9.20 -13.85
C SER A 285 0.74 8.07 -13.21
N ARG A 286 0.34 7.62 -12.03
CA ARG A 286 1.03 6.56 -11.27
C ARG A 286 1.04 5.23 -12.04
N MET A 287 -0.10 4.84 -12.60
CA MET A 287 -0.21 3.63 -13.44
C MET A 287 0.71 3.67 -14.66
N ARG A 288 0.97 4.85 -15.23
CA ARG A 288 1.90 4.96 -16.37
C ARG A 288 3.36 4.81 -15.92
N SER A 289 3.72 5.46 -14.81
CA SER A 289 5.10 5.52 -14.31
C SER A 289 5.57 4.25 -13.58
N ASP A 290 4.65 3.52 -12.94
CA ASP A 290 4.98 2.39 -12.06
C ASP A 290 4.27 1.12 -12.54
N THR A 291 5.07 0.15 -12.99
CA THR A 291 4.55 -1.15 -13.46
C THR A 291 4.01 -2.02 -12.34
N ILE A 292 4.60 -1.94 -11.13
CA ILE A 292 4.16 -2.73 -9.97
C ILE A 292 2.80 -2.20 -9.51
N TYR A 293 2.66 -0.88 -9.41
CA TYR A 293 1.36 -0.26 -9.09
C TYR A 293 0.28 -0.69 -10.08
N ARG A 294 0.56 -0.58 -11.38
CA ARG A 294 -0.38 -0.98 -12.44
C ARG A 294 -0.78 -2.45 -12.35
N ASP A 295 0.17 -3.35 -12.10
CA ASP A 295 -0.14 -4.78 -11.96
C ASP A 295 -1.01 -5.06 -10.73
N ALA A 296 -0.69 -4.47 -9.58
CA ALA A 296 -1.50 -4.57 -8.36
C ALA A 296 -2.93 -4.07 -8.58
N MET A 297 -3.11 -2.92 -9.25
CA MET A 297 -4.44 -2.40 -9.58
C MET A 297 -5.24 -3.35 -10.48
N HIS A 298 -4.62 -3.86 -11.55
CA HIS A 298 -5.29 -4.79 -12.46
C HIS A 298 -5.57 -6.15 -11.81
N HIS A 299 -4.70 -6.61 -10.92
CA HIS A 299 -4.94 -7.80 -10.13
C HIS A 299 -6.18 -7.64 -9.24
N PHE A 300 -6.25 -6.54 -8.47
CA PHE A 300 -7.41 -6.23 -7.63
C PHE A 300 -8.70 -6.05 -8.42
N LEU A 301 -8.68 -5.28 -9.52
CA LEU A 301 -9.87 -5.05 -10.36
C LEU A 301 -10.45 -6.36 -10.89
N ARG A 302 -9.61 -7.28 -11.36
CA ARG A 302 -10.05 -8.61 -11.83
C ARG A 302 -10.64 -9.45 -10.70
N LEU A 303 -10.01 -9.43 -9.53
CA LEU A 303 -10.43 -10.23 -8.40
C LEU A 303 -11.74 -9.73 -7.81
N PHE A 304 -11.92 -8.41 -7.72
CA PHE A 304 -13.16 -7.78 -7.30
C PHE A 304 -14.29 -8.07 -8.29
N ASP A 305 -14.08 -7.86 -9.60
CA ASP A 305 -15.08 -8.17 -10.64
C ASP A 305 -15.54 -9.63 -10.57
N HIS A 306 -14.60 -10.57 -10.49
CA HIS A 306 -14.91 -11.99 -10.40
C HIS A 306 -15.70 -12.35 -9.13
N ARG A 307 -15.25 -11.87 -7.96
CA ARG A 307 -15.94 -12.15 -6.69
C ARG A 307 -17.30 -11.48 -6.62
N PHE A 308 -17.42 -10.27 -7.14
CA PHE A 308 -18.68 -9.55 -7.18
C PHE A 308 -19.71 -10.28 -8.06
N ALA A 309 -19.30 -10.79 -9.23
CA ALA A 309 -20.15 -11.59 -10.11
C ALA A 309 -20.62 -12.91 -9.46
N GLU A 310 -19.77 -13.55 -8.64
CA GLU A 310 -20.17 -14.74 -7.86
C GLU A 310 -21.20 -14.43 -6.77
N ILE A 311 -21.08 -13.27 -6.11
CA ILE A 311 -21.89 -12.90 -4.95
C ILE A 311 -23.22 -12.26 -5.34
N ALA A 312 -23.26 -11.48 -6.42
CA ALA A 312 -24.43 -10.67 -6.78
C ALA A 312 -25.75 -11.46 -6.98
N PRO A 313 -25.76 -12.69 -7.54
CA PRO A 313 -26.99 -13.47 -7.68
C PRO A 313 -27.61 -13.91 -6.34
N GLU A 314 -26.78 -14.14 -5.32
CA GLU A 314 -27.20 -14.63 -4.00
C GLU A 314 -27.44 -13.49 -3.01
N ALA A 315 -26.83 -12.33 -3.25
CA ALA A 315 -26.93 -11.16 -2.38
C ALA A 315 -28.28 -10.45 -2.48
N SER A 316 -28.80 -10.01 -1.34
CA SER A 316 -29.94 -9.08 -1.28
C SER A 316 -29.55 -7.68 -1.73
N ASP A 317 -30.54 -6.87 -2.14
CA ASP A 317 -30.28 -5.49 -2.58
C ASP A 317 -29.65 -4.62 -1.47
N ALA A 318 -30.00 -4.89 -0.21
CA ALA A 318 -29.38 -4.23 0.95
C ALA A 318 -27.91 -4.60 1.11
N GLN A 319 -27.55 -5.86 0.87
CA GLN A 319 -26.17 -6.33 0.92
C GLN A 319 -25.33 -5.80 -0.23
N ILE A 320 -25.90 -5.71 -1.44
CA ILE A 320 -25.22 -5.08 -2.58
C ILE A 320 -24.98 -3.59 -2.27
N ALA A 321 -26.00 -2.88 -1.76
CA ALA A 321 -25.82 -1.48 -1.36
C ALA A 321 -24.71 -1.32 -0.32
N ALA A 322 -24.68 -2.16 0.72
CA ALA A 322 -23.63 -2.14 1.74
C ALA A 322 -22.25 -2.48 1.17
N LEU A 323 -22.13 -3.49 0.31
CA LEU A 323 -20.88 -3.87 -0.35
C LEU A 323 -20.31 -2.73 -1.19
N THR A 324 -21.18 -2.07 -1.96
CA THR A 324 -20.77 -1.00 -2.87
C THR A 324 -20.39 0.30 -2.15
N ASP A 325 -20.80 0.48 -0.89
CA ASP A 325 -20.41 1.63 -0.07
C ASP A 325 -19.03 1.43 0.59
N THR A 326 -18.46 0.21 0.54
CA THR A 326 -17.20 -0.10 1.23
C THR A 326 -16.00 0.65 0.69
N ARG A 327 -14.96 0.87 1.51
CA ARG A 327 -13.66 1.42 1.07
C ARG A 327 -13.07 0.65 -0.11
N SER A 328 -13.17 -0.67 -0.11
CA SER A 328 -12.71 -1.51 -1.23
C SER A 328 -13.51 -1.24 -2.51
N ALA A 329 -14.84 -1.15 -2.43
CA ALA A 329 -15.68 -0.85 -3.58
C ALA A 329 -15.45 0.59 -4.11
N ARG A 330 -15.22 1.56 -3.22
CA ARG A 330 -14.82 2.92 -3.58
C ARG A 330 -13.51 2.94 -4.36
N ALA A 331 -12.51 2.20 -3.90
CA ALA A 331 -11.24 2.04 -4.62
C ALA A 331 -11.47 1.39 -6.00
N PHE A 332 -12.34 0.37 -6.09
CA PHE A 332 -12.73 -0.24 -7.36
C PHE A 332 -13.37 0.78 -8.32
N MET A 333 -14.28 1.63 -7.84
CA MET A 333 -14.91 2.67 -8.66
C MET A 333 -13.89 3.68 -9.20
N LEU A 334 -12.99 4.16 -8.34
CA LEU A 334 -11.92 5.10 -8.73
C LEU A 334 -10.99 4.49 -9.79
N LEU A 335 -10.50 3.28 -9.51
CA LEU A 335 -9.54 2.58 -10.38
C LEU A 335 -10.17 2.09 -11.68
N GLY A 336 -11.41 1.59 -11.62
CA GLY A 336 -12.18 1.19 -12.80
C GLY A 336 -12.40 2.37 -13.75
N ARG A 337 -12.59 3.57 -13.21
CA ARG A 337 -12.65 4.80 -14.00
C ARG A 337 -11.28 5.24 -14.53
N ALA A 338 -10.23 5.16 -13.72
CA ALA A 338 -8.86 5.49 -14.14
C ALA A 338 -8.35 4.57 -15.27
N THR A 339 -8.78 3.31 -15.27
CA THR A 339 -8.44 2.30 -16.29
C THR A 339 -9.38 2.28 -17.49
N GLY A 340 -10.52 2.95 -17.42
CA GLY A 340 -11.51 3.00 -18.50
C GLY A 340 -12.42 1.77 -18.61
N ILE A 341 -12.51 0.91 -17.58
CA ILE A 341 -13.38 -0.29 -17.58
C ILE A 341 -14.86 0.07 -17.83
N PHE A 342 -15.29 1.26 -17.41
CA PHE A 342 -16.67 1.73 -17.59
C PHE A 342 -16.90 2.59 -18.84
N GLN A 343 -15.86 2.85 -19.64
CA GLN A 343 -15.93 3.73 -20.82
C GLN A 343 -15.85 2.99 -22.16
N GLY A 344 -15.67 1.66 -22.11
CA GLY A 344 -15.54 0.79 -23.30
C GLY A 344 -16.83 0.47 -24.02
#